data_AF-A0A0D2DCS2-F1
#
_entry.id   AF-A0A0D2DCS2-F1
#
_cell.length_a   1.000
_cell.length_b   1.000
_cell.length_c   1.000
_cell.angle_alpha   90.00
_cell.angle_beta   90.00
_cell.angle_gamma   90.00
#
_symmetry.space_group_name_H-M   'P 1'
#
loop_
_entity.id
_entity.type
_entity.pdbx_description
1 polymer ?
#
loop_
_entity_poly.entity_id
_entity_poly.type
_entity_poly.pdbx_seq_one_letter_code
_entity_poly.pdbx_strand_id
1 'polypeptide(L)'
;MASVAKRHILGLSPIVGSTTEALLLSSYARRPTQQICANFGRRYCASHSKGAQKTSTITRQRKDTAACQHSSQAIHTKNCWSQRSYASVSTSNSTMKALVYNGKGKFALEDKPVPQIQEPTDAVVKVLYTTICGTDLHIVKGDVATCTPGRILGHEGVGIVQEPGSAVSRFKKGDHVLINCISSCATCDYCRRGMYSHCEKGGWILGNTINGTQAEYTS
;
A
#
# COMPACT_ATOMS: atom_id res chain seq x y z
N MET A 1 -20.04 22.16 -25.09
CA MET A 1 -18.89 21.23 -25.20
C MET A 1 -18.13 21.26 -23.89
N ALA A 2 -18.25 20.24 -23.05
CA ALA A 2 -17.62 20.21 -21.74
C ALA A 2 -16.14 19.82 -21.88
N SER A 3 -15.25 20.69 -21.39
CA SER A 3 -13.81 20.46 -21.35
C SER A 3 -13.50 19.30 -20.38
N VAL A 4 -12.98 18.21 -20.92
CA VAL A 4 -12.45 17.07 -20.14
C VAL A 4 -11.23 17.55 -19.36
N ALA A 5 -11.33 17.49 -18.03
CA ALA A 5 -10.27 17.92 -17.14
C ALA A 5 -9.16 16.87 -17.09
N LYS A 6 -7.92 17.28 -17.43
CA LYS A 6 -6.70 16.50 -17.25
C LYS A 6 -6.59 15.98 -15.80
N ARG A 7 -6.77 14.67 -15.61
CA ARG A 7 -6.51 13.98 -14.33
C ARG A 7 -5.11 13.37 -14.39
N HIS A 8 -4.12 14.05 -13.83
CA HIS A 8 -2.79 13.45 -13.67
C HIS A 8 -2.87 12.30 -12.66
N ILE A 9 -2.34 11.12 -12.99
CA ILE A 9 -2.02 10.12 -11.96
C ILE A 9 -0.97 10.71 -11.02
N LEU A 10 -1.44 11.08 -9.84
CA LEU A 10 -0.59 11.43 -8.70
C LEU A 10 -0.82 10.51 -7.49
N GLY A 11 -1.61 9.44 -7.66
CA GLY A 11 -1.86 8.44 -6.63
C GLY A 11 -0.79 7.35 -6.53
N LEU A 12 0.10 7.22 -7.53
CA LEU A 12 1.14 6.19 -7.52
C LEU A 12 2.44 6.75 -6.96
N SER A 13 3.03 6.02 -6.00
CA SER A 13 4.37 6.29 -5.47
C SER A 13 5.28 5.08 -5.72
N PRO A 14 6.53 5.29 -6.19
CA PRO A 14 7.45 4.18 -6.38
C PRO A 14 7.81 3.54 -5.03
N ILE A 15 7.84 2.21 -4.97
CA ILE A 15 8.42 1.49 -3.84
C ILE A 15 9.93 1.39 -4.10
N VAL A 16 10.68 2.44 -3.75
CA VAL A 16 12.15 2.43 -3.87
C VAL A 16 12.77 1.53 -2.80
N GLY A 17 13.51 0.52 -3.24
CA GLY A 17 14.34 -0.35 -2.40
C GLY A 17 15.84 -0.02 -2.48
N SER A 18 16.21 1.26 -2.65
CA SER A 18 17.62 1.66 -2.72
C SER A 18 18.17 2.00 -1.34
N THR A 19 19.27 1.33 -0.97
CA THR A 19 20.03 1.44 0.30
C THR A 19 20.61 2.84 0.63
N THR A 20 20.29 3.87 -0.15
CA THR A 20 20.87 5.22 -0.02
C THR A 20 20.09 6.18 0.88
N GLU A 21 18.87 5.85 1.34
CA GLU A 21 18.13 6.68 2.33
C GLU A 21 18.46 6.34 3.80
N ALA A 22 19.33 5.35 4.05
CA ALA A 22 19.73 5.00 5.42
C ALA A 22 20.63 6.07 6.10
N LEU A 23 21.20 7.01 5.33
CA LEU A 23 22.10 8.04 5.89
C LEU A 23 21.39 9.35 6.27
N LEU A 24 20.19 9.63 5.74
CA LEU A 24 19.41 10.83 6.09
C LEU A 24 18.53 10.63 7.33
N LEU A 25 18.29 9.39 7.76
CA LEU A 25 17.58 9.07 9.01
C LEU A 25 18.50 9.08 10.25
N SER A 26 19.83 9.12 10.07
CA SER A 26 20.81 9.17 11.16
C SER A 26 20.86 10.54 11.87
N SER A 27 20.49 11.62 11.18
CA SER A 27 20.49 12.98 11.72
C SER A 27 19.18 13.37 12.43
N TYR A 28 18.10 12.59 12.27
CA TYR A 28 16.82 12.82 12.95
C TYR A 28 16.66 12.06 14.28
N ALA A 29 17.59 11.13 14.58
CA ALA A 29 17.52 10.24 15.75
C ALA A 29 18.27 10.77 17.00
N ARG A 30 18.53 12.08 17.12
CA ARG A 30 19.16 12.67 18.31
C ARG A 30 18.40 13.86 18.89
N ARG A 31 17.19 13.63 19.42
CA ARG A 31 16.64 14.41 20.55
C ARG A 31 15.83 13.49 21.47
N PRO A 32 15.92 13.64 22.81
CA PRO A 32 15.42 12.66 23.76
C PRO A 32 13.93 12.86 24.03
N THR A 33 13.11 11.85 23.72
CA THR A 33 11.73 11.74 24.19
C THR A 33 11.51 10.40 24.90
N GLN A 34 12.38 10.08 25.87
CA GLN A 34 12.01 9.17 26.95
C GLN A 34 11.08 9.92 27.92
N GLN A 35 9.75 9.92 27.69
CA GLN A 35 8.79 10.13 28.80
C GLN A 35 7.30 9.80 28.50
N ILE A 36 6.91 9.14 27.39
CA ILE A 36 5.46 8.85 27.16
C ILE A 36 5.20 7.44 26.60
N CYS A 37 5.84 6.42 27.18
CA CYS A 37 5.52 5.00 26.91
C CYS A 37 5.65 4.12 28.17
N ALA A 38 5.27 4.65 29.35
CA ALA A 38 5.39 3.91 30.62
C ALA A 38 4.05 3.43 31.23
N ASN A 39 2.88 3.70 30.63
CA ASN A 39 1.60 3.51 31.35
C ASN A 39 0.49 2.68 30.66
N PHE A 40 0.76 1.89 29.61
CA PHE A 40 -0.31 1.11 28.96
C PHE A 40 0.04 -0.35 28.62
N GLY A 41 0.76 -1.04 29.51
CA GLY A 41 1.19 -2.43 29.26
C GLY A 41 1.31 -3.34 30.48
N ARG A 42 0.57 -3.09 31.56
CA ARG A 42 0.53 -3.98 32.73
C ARG A 42 -0.90 -4.19 33.23
N ARG A 43 -1.60 -5.12 32.59
CA ARG A 43 -2.69 -5.96 33.14
C ARG A 43 -3.06 -6.96 32.05
N TYR A 44 -3.26 -8.22 32.44
CA TYR A 44 -3.53 -9.41 31.61
C TYR A 44 -2.33 -10.28 31.20
N CYS A 45 -1.63 -10.81 32.21
CA CYS A 45 -1.26 -12.23 32.21
C CYS A 45 -0.87 -12.65 33.63
N ALA A 46 -1.87 -13.01 34.43
CA ALA A 46 -1.68 -13.75 35.66
C ALA A 46 -2.94 -14.58 35.88
N SER A 47 -2.85 -15.90 35.69
CA SER A 47 -3.17 -16.86 36.74
C SER A 47 -3.10 -18.31 36.22
N HIS A 48 -2.62 -19.19 37.11
CA HIS A 48 -2.64 -20.67 37.08
C HIS A 48 -1.63 -21.38 36.15
N SER A 49 -0.81 -22.35 36.57
CA SER A 49 -0.59 -22.97 37.89
C SER A 49 0.62 -23.94 37.85
N LYS A 50 1.23 -24.15 39.02
CA LYS A 50 2.03 -25.32 39.49
C LYS A 50 3.51 -25.48 39.07
N GLY A 51 4.35 -25.76 40.07
CA GLY A 51 5.40 -26.78 39.94
C GLY A 51 6.80 -26.38 40.39
N ALA A 52 7.17 -26.83 41.60
CA ALA A 52 8.42 -26.60 42.32
C ALA A 52 9.74 -27.12 41.68
N GLN A 53 10.82 -26.40 42.02
CA GLN A 53 12.19 -26.83 42.37
C GLN A 53 13.09 -27.56 41.33
N LYS A 54 14.23 -26.93 41.01
CA LYS A 54 15.54 -27.24 41.62
C LYS A 54 16.61 -26.24 41.18
N THR A 55 17.29 -25.67 42.15
CA THR A 55 18.51 -24.86 42.00
C THR A 55 19.69 -25.77 41.68
N SER A 56 20.46 -25.43 40.65
CA SER A 56 21.86 -25.87 40.56
C SER A 56 22.70 -24.75 39.95
N THR A 57 23.69 -24.33 40.73
CA THR A 57 24.73 -23.37 40.37
C THR A 57 25.56 -23.97 39.24
N ILE A 58 25.49 -23.38 38.05
CA ILE A 58 26.43 -23.67 36.97
C ILE A 58 27.24 -22.42 36.68
N THR A 59 28.47 -22.46 37.16
CA THR A 59 29.55 -21.52 36.89
C THR A 59 29.78 -21.38 35.39
N ARG A 60 29.86 -20.13 34.94
CA ARG A 60 30.03 -19.71 33.55
C ARG A 60 31.47 -20.03 33.09
N GLN A 61 31.69 -21.21 32.51
CA GLN A 61 32.94 -21.50 31.80
C GLN A 61 32.92 -20.78 30.45
N ARG A 62 33.84 -19.81 30.30
CA ARG A 62 34.23 -19.25 29.01
C ARG A 62 34.90 -20.36 28.21
N LYS A 63 34.28 -20.79 27.10
CA LYS A 63 34.99 -21.51 26.05
C LYS A 63 35.34 -20.52 24.96
N ASP A 64 36.62 -20.18 24.96
CA ASP A 64 37.52 -19.96 23.84
C ASP A 64 36.89 -19.50 22.52
N THR A 65 37.22 -18.25 22.22
CA THR A 65 37.11 -17.60 20.91
C THR A 65 37.94 -18.35 19.87
N ALA A 66 37.31 -19.21 19.08
CA ALA A 66 37.84 -19.61 17.79
C ALA A 66 37.60 -18.47 16.79
N ALA A 67 38.70 -17.80 16.41
CA ALA A 67 38.73 -16.81 15.36
C ALA A 67 38.29 -17.43 14.04
N CYS A 68 37.06 -17.13 13.61
CA CYS A 68 36.59 -17.51 12.30
C CYS A 68 36.98 -16.40 11.32
N GLN A 69 38.15 -16.56 10.70
CA GLN A 69 38.59 -15.75 9.55
C GLN A 69 37.63 -16.01 8.39
N HIS A 70 36.58 -15.21 8.27
CA HIS A 70 35.77 -15.15 7.06
C HIS A 70 36.25 -13.99 6.21
N SER A 71 36.81 -14.35 5.06
CA SER A 71 37.11 -13.49 3.93
C SER A 71 35.98 -12.50 3.67
N SER A 72 36.33 -11.23 3.47
CA SER A 72 35.43 -10.19 2.97
C SER A 72 35.03 -10.50 1.53
N GLN A 73 34.06 -11.39 1.34
CA GLN A 73 33.32 -11.49 0.10
C GLN A 73 31.98 -10.78 0.30
N ALA A 74 31.74 -9.78 -0.53
CA ALA A 74 30.53 -8.99 -0.54
C ALA A 74 29.31 -9.92 -0.60
N ILE A 75 28.45 -9.83 0.42
CA ILE A 75 27.12 -10.41 0.37
C ILE A 75 26.38 -9.66 -0.72
N HIS A 76 26.35 -10.25 -1.91
CA HIS A 76 25.51 -9.82 -3.01
C HIS A 76 24.07 -10.02 -2.55
N THR A 77 23.42 -8.97 -2.05
CA THR A 77 21.99 -8.99 -1.75
C THR A 77 21.25 -9.13 -3.07
N LYS A 78 21.04 -10.37 -3.51
CA LYS A 78 20.13 -10.66 -4.62
C LYS A 78 18.74 -10.29 -4.12
N ASN A 79 18.18 -9.23 -4.68
CA ASN A 79 16.86 -8.72 -4.41
C ASN A 79 15.87 -9.91 -4.44
N CYS A 80 15.21 -10.23 -3.32
CA CYS A 80 14.26 -11.34 -3.19
C CYS A 80 12.95 -11.16 -4.01
N TRP A 81 13.01 -10.26 -5.01
CA TRP A 81 11.95 -9.91 -5.94
C TRP A 81 12.23 -10.46 -7.35
N SER A 82 13.34 -11.18 -7.55
CA SER A 82 13.69 -11.68 -8.87
C SER A 82 12.87 -12.94 -9.22
N GLN A 83 11.96 -12.72 -10.18
CA GLN A 83 11.44 -13.71 -11.13
C GLN A 83 10.24 -14.56 -10.68
N ARG A 84 9.13 -13.90 -10.32
CA ARG A 84 7.82 -14.44 -10.70
C ARG A 84 7.43 -13.80 -12.02
N SER A 85 7.44 -14.57 -13.10
CA SER A 85 6.92 -14.14 -14.40
C SER A 85 5.42 -13.90 -14.26
N TYR A 86 5.02 -12.64 -14.10
CA TYR A 86 3.62 -12.26 -14.18
C TYR A 86 3.19 -12.43 -15.64
N ALA A 87 2.37 -13.46 -15.90
CA ALA A 87 1.83 -13.71 -17.23
C ALA A 87 1.16 -12.45 -17.78
N SER A 88 1.50 -12.07 -19.01
CA SER A 88 0.91 -10.94 -19.70
C SER A 88 -0.54 -11.27 -20.07
N VAL A 89 -1.49 -10.82 -19.26
CA VAL A 89 -2.91 -10.83 -19.64
C VAL A 89 -3.11 -9.80 -20.75
N SER A 90 -3.62 -10.25 -21.90
CA SER A 90 -4.14 -9.38 -22.96
C SER A 90 -5.45 -8.74 -22.48
N THR A 91 -5.48 -7.41 -22.45
CA THR A 91 -6.47 -6.63 -21.70
C THR A 91 -7.81 -6.43 -22.41
N SER A 92 -7.97 -6.78 -23.69
CA SER A 92 -9.10 -6.29 -24.48
C SER A 92 -10.49 -6.93 -24.26
N ASN A 93 -10.65 -7.92 -23.35
CA ASN A 93 -11.98 -8.46 -22.95
C ASN A 93 -11.94 -9.40 -21.73
N SER A 94 -10.92 -9.29 -20.86
CA SER A 94 -10.81 -10.15 -19.68
C SER A 94 -11.65 -9.63 -18.50
N THR A 95 -12.26 -10.55 -17.75
CA THR A 95 -12.89 -10.27 -16.46
C THR A 95 -11.92 -10.52 -15.32
N MET A 96 -12.17 -9.87 -14.18
CA MET A 96 -11.43 -9.99 -12.92
C MET A 96 -12.38 -10.05 -11.73
N LYS A 97 -11.92 -10.60 -10.61
CA LYS A 97 -12.65 -10.54 -9.34
C LYS A 97 -12.51 -9.18 -8.67
N ALA A 98 -13.61 -8.67 -8.13
CA ALA A 98 -13.66 -7.41 -7.39
C ALA A 98 -14.70 -7.44 -6.26
N LEU A 99 -14.42 -6.77 -5.14
CA LEU A 99 -15.38 -6.58 -4.05
C LEU A 99 -16.28 -5.38 -4.36
N VAL A 100 -17.54 -5.66 -4.67
CA VAL A 100 -18.50 -4.67 -5.15
C VAL A 100 -19.52 -4.36 -4.07
N TYR A 101 -19.66 -3.08 -3.76
CA TYR A 101 -20.71 -2.53 -2.92
C TYR A 101 -22.01 -2.37 -3.72
N ASN A 102 -23.09 -2.97 -3.22
CA ASN A 102 -24.42 -3.03 -3.84
C ASN A 102 -25.50 -2.31 -3.00
N GLY A 103 -25.09 -1.35 -2.19
CA GLY A 103 -25.97 -0.63 -1.27
C GLY A 103 -25.83 -1.08 0.18
N LYS A 104 -26.55 -0.40 1.07
CA LYS A 104 -26.43 -0.58 2.53
C LYS A 104 -26.49 -2.06 2.95
N GLY A 105 -25.43 -2.52 3.59
CA GLY A 105 -25.24 -3.88 4.10
C GLY A 105 -25.01 -4.94 3.03
N LYS A 106 -24.88 -4.55 1.75
CA LYS A 106 -24.79 -5.46 0.61
C LYS A 106 -23.48 -5.25 -0.11
N PHE A 107 -22.63 -6.27 -0.12
CA PHE A 107 -21.44 -6.32 -0.93
C PHE A 107 -21.16 -7.78 -1.33
N ALA A 108 -20.54 -7.98 -2.47
CA ALA A 108 -20.25 -9.31 -3.00
C ALA A 108 -18.95 -9.32 -3.79
N LEU A 109 -18.33 -10.49 -3.88
CA LEU A 109 -17.26 -10.72 -4.85
C LEU A 109 -17.91 -10.97 -6.22
N GLU A 110 -17.64 -10.12 -7.19
CA GLU A 110 -18.21 -10.19 -8.54
C GLU A 110 -17.12 -10.24 -9.61
N ASP A 111 -17.46 -10.76 -10.78
CA ASP A 111 -16.65 -10.60 -11.99
C ASP A 111 -16.92 -9.22 -12.62
N LYS A 112 -15.87 -8.43 -12.82
CA LYS A 112 -15.89 -7.12 -13.49
C LYS A 112 -14.90 -7.11 -14.65
N PRO A 113 -15.11 -6.30 -15.69
CA PRO A 113 -14.10 -6.12 -16.72
C PRO A 113 -12.78 -5.60 -16.12
N VAL A 114 -11.66 -6.09 -16.61
CA VAL A 114 -10.35 -5.50 -16.32
C VAL A 114 -10.36 -4.05 -16.85
N PRO A 115 -9.99 -3.05 -16.03
CA PRO A 115 -10.03 -1.66 -16.46
C PRO A 115 -9.06 -1.42 -17.60
N GLN A 116 -9.45 -0.55 -18.52
CA GLN A 116 -8.61 -0.10 -19.64
C GLN A 116 -8.22 1.35 -19.40
N ILE A 117 -7.11 1.78 -20.00
CA ILE A 117 -6.72 3.19 -20.05
C ILE A 117 -7.86 4.01 -20.67
N GLN A 118 -8.40 4.97 -19.91
CA GLN A 118 -9.43 5.89 -20.40
C GLN A 118 -8.78 7.21 -20.83
N GLU A 119 -7.86 7.71 -20.02
CA GLU A 119 -7.10 8.93 -20.28
C GLU A 119 -5.61 8.63 -20.48
N PRO A 120 -4.89 9.39 -21.32
CA PRO A 120 -3.44 9.23 -21.51
C PRO A 120 -2.62 9.25 -20.21
N THR A 121 -3.17 9.86 -19.17
CA THR A 121 -2.56 10.00 -17.85
C THR A 121 -2.85 8.85 -16.90
N ASP A 122 -3.69 7.88 -17.29
CA ASP A 122 -4.07 6.72 -16.48
C ASP A 122 -3.00 5.62 -16.48
N ALA A 123 -3.14 4.62 -15.61
CA ALA A 123 -2.27 3.46 -15.54
C ALA A 123 -3.04 2.29 -14.93
N VAL A 124 -3.09 1.16 -15.63
CA VAL A 124 -3.64 -0.07 -15.08
C VAL A 124 -2.61 -0.73 -14.18
N VAL A 125 -2.99 -1.03 -12.95
CA VAL A 125 -2.15 -1.66 -11.94
C VAL A 125 -2.75 -3.00 -11.55
N LYS A 126 -1.93 -4.06 -11.63
CA LYS A 126 -2.25 -5.36 -11.01
C LYS A 126 -2.06 -5.24 -9.51
N VAL A 127 -3.15 -5.38 -8.75
CA VAL A 127 -3.10 -5.27 -7.29
C VAL A 127 -2.47 -6.55 -6.73
N LEU A 128 -1.46 -6.38 -5.86
CA LEU A 128 -0.85 -7.49 -5.12
C LEU A 128 -1.49 -7.62 -3.75
N TYR A 129 -1.63 -6.50 -3.06
CA TYR A 129 -2.23 -6.42 -1.74
C TYR A 129 -3.06 -5.14 -1.62
N THR A 130 -4.13 -5.24 -0.85
CA THR A 130 -4.99 -4.13 -0.43
C THR A 130 -5.35 -4.34 1.03
N THR A 131 -5.76 -3.27 1.68
CA THR A 131 -6.14 -3.24 3.09
C THR A 131 -7.64 -3.00 3.22
N ILE A 132 -8.15 -3.26 4.44
CA ILE A 132 -9.49 -2.86 4.84
C ILE A 132 -9.32 -1.65 5.76
N CYS A 133 -9.97 -0.55 5.41
CA CYS A 133 -9.98 0.66 6.21
C CYS A 133 -11.35 0.84 6.88
N GLY A 134 -11.40 1.60 7.98
CA GLY A 134 -12.67 1.92 8.65
C GLY A 134 -13.68 2.58 7.70
N THR A 135 -13.22 3.33 6.70
CA THR A 135 -14.07 3.95 5.70
C THR A 135 -14.81 2.94 4.82
N ASP A 136 -14.21 1.78 4.52
CA ASP A 136 -14.91 0.72 3.78
C ASP A 136 -16.13 0.21 4.57
N LEU A 137 -15.99 0.11 5.90
CA LEU A 137 -17.08 -0.29 6.79
C LEU A 137 -18.18 0.79 6.85
N HIS A 138 -17.80 2.07 6.88
CA HIS A 138 -18.76 3.18 6.80
C HIS A 138 -19.52 3.20 5.47
N ILE A 139 -18.86 2.88 4.35
CA ILE A 139 -19.52 2.71 3.04
C ILE A 139 -20.52 1.56 3.10
N VAL A 140 -20.10 0.38 3.57
CA VAL A 140 -20.98 -0.79 3.67
C VAL A 140 -22.18 -0.51 4.59
N LYS A 141 -21.99 0.23 5.68
CA LYS A 141 -23.07 0.65 6.58
C LYS A 141 -24.02 1.69 5.95
N GLY A 142 -23.61 2.34 4.87
CA GLY A 142 -24.37 3.38 4.18
C GLY A 142 -24.21 4.78 4.78
N ASP A 143 -23.15 5.02 5.57
CA ASP A 143 -22.86 6.34 6.17
C ASP A 143 -22.23 7.30 5.14
N VAL A 144 -21.75 6.80 3.99
CA VAL A 144 -21.07 7.57 2.94
C VAL A 144 -21.97 7.68 1.71
N ALA A 145 -22.77 8.74 1.64
CA ALA A 145 -23.76 8.94 0.57
C ALA A 145 -23.15 9.11 -0.84
N THR A 146 -21.89 9.53 -0.93
CA THR A 146 -21.20 9.70 -2.22
C THR A 146 -20.83 8.38 -2.88
N CYS A 147 -20.77 7.28 -2.13
CA CYS A 147 -20.47 5.96 -2.67
C CYS A 147 -21.74 5.26 -3.15
N THR A 148 -21.88 5.13 -4.46
CA THR A 148 -23.07 4.55 -5.09
C THR A 148 -22.96 3.03 -5.22
N PRO A 149 -24.10 2.28 -5.25
CA PRO A 149 -24.10 0.87 -5.61
C PRO A 149 -23.41 0.59 -6.95
N GLY A 150 -22.84 -0.61 -7.09
CA GLY A 150 -21.98 -1.02 -8.21
C GLY A 150 -20.51 -0.64 -8.06
N ARG A 151 -20.11 -0.09 -6.90
CA ARG A 151 -18.74 0.40 -6.67
C ARG A 151 -17.79 -0.69 -6.19
N ILE A 152 -16.65 -0.85 -6.86
CA ILE A 152 -15.49 -1.57 -6.30
C ILE A 152 -14.89 -0.76 -5.14
N LEU A 153 -14.76 -1.38 -3.96
CA LEU A 153 -14.24 -0.75 -2.74
C LEU A 153 -12.71 -0.71 -2.68
N GLY A 154 -12.16 -0.14 -1.60
CA GLY A 154 -10.72 -0.06 -1.34
C GLY A 154 -10.07 1.21 -1.88
N HIS A 155 -9.31 1.89 -1.05
CA HIS A 155 -8.58 3.12 -1.41
C HIS A 155 -7.09 3.04 -1.07
N GLU A 156 -6.62 1.86 -0.69
CA GLU A 156 -5.27 1.59 -0.25
C GLU A 156 -4.80 0.31 -0.93
N GLY A 157 -3.60 0.34 -1.51
CA GLY A 157 -3.06 -0.85 -2.15
C GLY A 157 -1.61 -0.72 -2.57
N VAL A 158 -1.04 -1.87 -2.89
CA VAL A 158 0.26 -1.99 -3.56
C VAL A 158 0.10 -2.93 -4.74
N GLY A 159 0.79 -2.61 -5.83
CA GLY A 159 0.63 -3.33 -7.08
C GLY A 159 1.81 -3.19 -8.02
N ILE A 160 1.63 -3.77 -9.21
CA ILE A 160 2.59 -3.71 -10.30
C ILE A 160 1.91 -3.03 -11.48
N VAL A 161 2.56 -2.02 -12.06
CA VAL A 161 2.07 -1.34 -13.26
C VAL A 161 1.98 -2.36 -14.40
N GLN A 162 0.77 -2.63 -14.87
CA GLN A 162 0.49 -3.54 -15.97
C GLN A 162 0.54 -2.81 -17.32
N GLU A 163 -0.02 -1.61 -17.38
CA GLU A 163 -0.12 -0.79 -18.58
C GLU A 163 -0.13 0.70 -18.19
N PRO A 164 0.95 1.46 -18.46
CA PRO A 164 0.93 2.91 -18.30
C PRO A 164 0.28 3.59 -19.51
N GLY A 165 -0.48 4.65 -19.27
CA GLY A 165 -1.02 5.51 -20.33
C GLY A 165 0.09 6.29 -21.05
N SER A 166 -0.22 6.77 -22.26
CA SER A 166 0.77 7.39 -23.15
C SER A 166 1.40 8.69 -22.64
N ALA A 167 0.77 9.36 -21.67
CA ALA A 167 1.29 10.57 -21.01
C ALA A 167 1.91 10.28 -19.62
N VAL A 168 1.99 9.01 -19.20
CA VAL A 168 2.67 8.60 -17.96
C VAL A 168 4.15 8.40 -18.22
N SER A 169 4.98 9.34 -17.79
CA SER A 169 6.44 9.30 -17.97
C SER A 169 7.21 8.79 -16.75
N ARG A 170 6.60 8.81 -15.56
CA ARG A 170 7.26 8.48 -14.29
C ARG A 170 7.31 6.99 -13.97
N PHE A 171 6.45 6.20 -14.62
CA PHE A 171 6.29 4.77 -14.37
C PHE A 171 6.31 4.00 -15.67
N LYS A 172 6.83 2.78 -15.62
CA LYS A 172 6.81 1.82 -16.74
C LYS A 172 6.16 0.52 -16.30
N LYS A 173 5.74 -0.28 -17.28
CA LYS A 173 5.25 -1.63 -17.04
C LYS A 173 6.27 -2.43 -16.21
N GLY A 174 5.79 -3.10 -15.17
CA GLY A 174 6.59 -3.88 -14.22
C GLY A 174 7.04 -3.13 -12.97
N ASP A 175 6.84 -1.80 -12.89
CA ASP A 175 7.19 -1.05 -11.69
C ASP A 175 6.27 -1.40 -10.52
N HIS A 176 6.85 -1.53 -9.33
CA HIS A 176 6.10 -1.69 -8.08
C HIS A 176 5.67 -0.34 -7.55
N VAL A 177 4.38 -0.20 -7.28
CA VAL A 177 3.76 1.06 -6.89
C VAL A 177 2.90 0.91 -5.65
N LEU A 178 2.94 1.94 -4.79
CA LEU A 178 1.96 2.16 -3.75
C LEU A 178 0.83 3.04 -4.31
N ILE A 179 -0.40 2.65 -4.04
CA ILE A 179 -1.62 3.32 -4.50
C ILE A 179 -2.20 4.12 -3.33
N ASN A 180 -2.16 5.44 -3.45
CA ASN A 180 -2.61 6.40 -2.46
C ASN A 180 -4.12 6.68 -2.60
N CYS A 181 -4.80 6.79 -1.47
CA CYS A 181 -6.22 7.15 -1.39
C CYS A 181 -6.52 8.58 -1.87
N ILE A 182 -5.51 9.46 -1.89
CA ILE A 182 -5.64 10.85 -2.34
C ILE A 182 -5.13 11.00 -3.78
N SER A 183 -6.04 11.38 -4.67
CA SER A 183 -5.73 11.79 -6.03
C SER A 183 -5.48 13.29 -6.11
N SER A 184 -4.62 13.72 -7.05
CA SER A 184 -4.32 15.13 -7.27
C SER A 184 -4.33 15.48 -8.75
N CYS A 185 -4.90 16.64 -9.09
CA CYS A 185 -4.89 17.16 -10.46
C CYS A 185 -3.59 17.89 -10.83
N ALA A 186 -2.64 18.02 -9.90
CA ALA A 186 -1.37 18.74 -10.05
C ALA A 186 -1.45 20.24 -10.39
N THR A 187 -2.62 20.80 -10.65
CA THR A 187 -2.79 22.09 -11.34
C THR A 187 -3.57 23.14 -10.55
N CYS A 188 -4.46 22.73 -9.63
CA CYS A 188 -5.21 23.68 -8.80
C CYS A 188 -4.34 24.31 -7.71
N ASP A 189 -4.83 25.39 -7.09
CA ASP A 189 -4.08 26.14 -6.07
C ASP A 189 -3.64 25.25 -4.88
N TYR A 190 -4.55 24.42 -4.38
CA TYR A 190 -4.25 23.46 -3.31
C TYR A 190 -3.12 22.50 -3.70
N CYS A 191 -3.11 22.00 -4.93
CA CYS A 191 -2.06 21.09 -5.40
C CYS A 191 -0.70 21.79 -5.53
N ARG A 192 -0.68 23.03 -6.01
CA ARG A 192 0.56 23.84 -6.09
C ARG A 192 1.14 24.15 -4.71
N ARG A 193 0.30 24.19 -3.67
CA ARG A 193 0.67 24.37 -2.27
C ARG A 193 0.98 23.04 -1.54
N GLY A 194 0.92 21.90 -2.23
CA GLY A 194 1.15 20.57 -1.63
C GLY A 194 -0.02 20.02 -0.79
N MET A 195 -1.18 20.68 -0.79
CA MET A 195 -2.38 20.26 -0.07
C MET A 195 -3.27 19.36 -0.94
N TYR A 196 -2.74 18.20 -1.34
CA TYR A 196 -3.42 17.31 -2.29
C TYR A 196 -4.78 16.79 -1.81
N SER A 197 -5.00 16.68 -0.50
CA SER A 197 -6.28 16.29 0.09
C SER A 197 -7.41 17.27 -0.21
N HIS A 198 -7.10 18.54 -0.52
CA HIS A 198 -8.06 19.59 -0.87
C HIS A 198 -8.11 19.83 -2.39
N CYS A 199 -7.68 18.85 -3.19
CA CYS A 199 -7.71 18.98 -4.64
C CYS A 199 -9.15 19.12 -5.14
N GLU A 200 -9.42 20.18 -5.90
CA GLU A 200 -10.75 20.49 -6.47
C GLU A 200 -11.26 19.45 -7.46
N LYS A 201 -10.35 18.73 -8.12
CA LYS A 201 -10.65 17.72 -9.15
C LYS A 201 -10.20 16.32 -8.77
N GLY A 202 -9.82 16.13 -7.51
CA GLY A 202 -9.23 14.91 -6.97
C GLY A 202 -9.70 14.70 -5.54
N GLY A 203 -8.76 14.45 -4.63
CA GLY A 203 -9.05 14.08 -3.25
C GLY A 203 -9.35 12.59 -3.10
N TRP A 204 -10.16 12.25 -2.11
CA TRP A 204 -10.57 10.87 -1.82
C TRP A 204 -11.70 10.41 -2.74
N ILE A 205 -11.32 10.06 -3.97
CA ILE A 205 -12.24 9.54 -4.99
C ILE A 205 -12.08 8.04 -5.21
N LEU A 206 -10.88 7.50 -5.02
CA LEU A 206 -10.59 6.07 -5.20
C LEU A 206 -11.37 5.25 -4.17
N GLY A 207 -12.10 4.23 -4.63
CA GLY A 207 -12.99 3.44 -3.77
C GLY A 207 -14.22 4.20 -3.23
N ASN A 208 -14.48 5.45 -3.68
CA ASN A 208 -15.59 6.29 -3.23
C ASN A 208 -16.44 6.84 -4.39
N THR A 209 -15.87 7.63 -5.30
CA THR A 209 -16.53 8.11 -6.54
C THR A 209 -15.95 7.53 -7.84
N ILE A 210 -14.78 6.89 -7.80
CA ILE A 210 -14.29 5.92 -8.80
C ILE A 210 -14.00 4.54 -8.17
N ASN A 211 -13.82 3.50 -9.00
CA ASN A 211 -13.52 2.14 -8.57
C ASN A 211 -12.20 2.03 -7.81
N GLY A 212 -12.16 1.17 -6.80
CA GLY A 212 -11.07 1.07 -5.84
C GLY A 212 -10.06 -0.05 -6.08
N THR A 213 -9.33 -0.39 -5.02
CA THR A 213 -8.21 -1.34 -4.99
C THR A 213 -8.59 -2.75 -4.50
N GLN A 214 -9.81 -2.98 -4.00
CA GLN A 214 -10.29 -4.31 -3.62
C GLN A 214 -10.76 -5.11 -4.85
N ALA A 215 -9.83 -5.28 -5.79
CA ALA A 215 -9.97 -6.02 -7.04
C ALA A 215 -8.60 -6.53 -7.51
N GLU A 216 -8.57 -7.43 -8.50
CA GLU A 216 -7.29 -7.92 -9.05
C GLU A 216 -6.54 -6.85 -9.87
N TYR A 217 -7.25 -5.88 -10.46
CA TYR A 217 -6.71 -4.73 -11.17
C TYR A 217 -7.46 -3.45 -10.81
N THR A 218 -6.76 -2.31 -10.93
CA THR A 218 -7.33 -0.97 -10.73
C THR A 218 -6.68 0.02 -11.71
N SER A 219 -7.28 1.19 -11.91
CA SER A 219 -6.83 2.23 -12.86
C SER A 219 -6.82 3.62 -12.23
#